data_AF-A0A563BEM0-F1
#
_entry.id   AF-A0A563BEM0-F1
#
_cell.length_a   1.000
_cell.length_b   1.000
_cell.length_c   1.000
_cell.angle_alpha   90.00
_cell.angle_beta   90.00
_cell.angle_gamma   90.00
#
_symmetry.space_group_name_H-M   'P 1'
#
loop_
_entity.id
_entity.type
_entity.pdbx_description
1 polymer ?
#
loop_
_entity_poly.entity_id
_entity_poly.type
_entity_poly.pdbx_seq_one_letter_code
_entity_poly.pdbx_strand_id
1 'polypeptide(L)' 'MQGLDQSMAKQIAADIRANAPKAKPQIQGDLVRVTSASKDELQKVISLLRESDYDTPLQFVNYR' A
#
# COMPACT_ATOMS: atom_id res chain seq x y z
N MET A 1 10.52 -17.39 0.98
CA MET A 1 9.42 -16.42 1.15
C MET A 1 10.00 -15.05 0.83
N GLN A 2 9.71 -14.51 -0.36
CA GLN A 2 10.04 -13.11 -0.68
C GLN A 2 8.91 -12.26 -0.12
N GLY A 3 9.04 -11.93 1.16
CA GLY A 3 8.20 -10.93 1.82
C GLY A 3 8.58 -9.54 1.32
N LEU A 4 7.67 -8.58 1.48
CA LEU A 4 7.91 -7.20 1.12
C LEU A 4 9.05 -6.65 2.00
N ASP A 5 10.12 -6.16 1.38
CA ASP A 5 11.28 -5.66 2.13
C ASP A 5 10.85 -4.50 3.05
N GLN A 6 11.39 -4.42 4.27
CA GLN A 6 10.96 -3.41 5.25
C GLN A 6 11.17 -1.99 4.74
N SER A 7 12.21 -1.79 3.94
CA SER A 7 12.52 -0.55 3.22
C SER A 7 11.35 -0.16 2.31
N MET A 8 10.92 -1.07 1.44
CA MET A 8 9.81 -0.88 0.52
C MET A 8 8.47 -0.74 1.23
N ALA A 9 8.22 -1.49 2.31
CA ALA A 9 7.01 -1.38 3.10
C ALA A 9 6.86 0.01 3.74
N LYS A 10 7.97 0.58 4.22
CA LYS A 10 8.01 1.96 4.73
C LYS A 10 7.77 2.98 3.62
N GLN A 11 8.35 2.77 2.44
CA GLN A 11 8.16 3.65 1.29
C GLN A 11 6.69 3.67 0.84
N ILE A 12 6.10 2.50 0.60
CA ILE A 12 4.67 2.36 0.28
C ILE A 12 3.81 3.05 1.34
N ALA A 13 4.09 2.82 2.63
CA ALA A 13 3.33 3.45 3.70
C ALA A 13 3.50 4.98 3.75
N ALA A 14 4.62 5.52 3.30
CA ALA A 14 4.84 6.96 3.17
C ALA A 14 4.08 7.52 1.96
N ASP A 15 4.17 6.87 0.80
CA ASP A 15 3.51 7.28 -0.44
C ASP A 15 1.99 7.31 -0.29
N ILE A 16 1.43 6.30 0.39
CA ILE A 16 0.01 6.27 0.73
C ILE A 16 -0.37 7.46 1.60
N ARG A 17 0.41 7.80 2.64
CA ARG A 17 0.08 8.94 3.51
C ARG A 17 0.19 10.28 2.78
N ALA A 18 1.11 10.40 1.83
CA ALA A 18 1.29 11.61 1.04
C ALA A 18 0.15 11.83 0.04
N ASN A 19 -0.29 10.77 -0.65
CA ASN A 19 -1.25 10.87 -1.76
C ASN A 19 -2.70 10.52 -1.39
N ALA A 20 -2.87 9.74 -0.33
CA ALA A 20 -4.13 9.24 0.18
C ALA A 20 -4.22 9.39 1.72
N PRO A 21 -4.28 10.62 2.24
CA PRO A 21 -4.25 10.89 3.68
C PRO A 21 -5.45 10.31 4.44
N LYS A 22 -6.54 9.94 3.74
CA LYS A 22 -7.69 9.27 4.36
C LYS A 22 -7.46 7.77 4.53
N ALA A 23 -6.52 7.19 3.79
CA ALA A 23 -6.11 5.81 3.94
C ALA A 23 -5.05 5.67 5.04
N LYS A 24 -5.22 4.67 5.91
CA LYS A 24 -4.30 4.35 6.99
C LYS A 24 -3.51 3.07 6.64
N PRO A 25 -2.24 3.19 6.24
CA PRO A 25 -1.37 2.04 6.05
C PRO A 25 -0.78 1.56 7.38
N GLN A 26 -0.78 0.24 7.58
CA GLN A 26 -0.14 -0.48 8.68
C GLN A 26 0.80 -1.54 8.11
N ILE A 27 2.04 -1.57 8.59
CA ILE A 27 3.02 -2.59 8.23
C ILE A 27 2.86 -3.76 9.21
N GLN A 28 2.58 -4.95 8.71
CA GLN A 28 2.44 -6.20 9.46
C GLN A 28 3.50 -7.18 8.98
N GLY A 29 4.69 -7.13 9.58
CA GLY A 29 5.83 -7.94 9.16
C GLY A 29 6.27 -7.59 7.74
N ASP A 30 5.96 -8.47 6.81
CA ASP A 30 6.28 -8.39 5.39
C ASP A 30 5.07 -8.01 4.51
N LEU A 31 3.98 -7.54 5.12
CA LEU A 31 2.76 -7.11 4.43
C LEU A 31 2.39 -5.68 4.82
N VAL A 32 1.76 -4.94 3.90
CA VAL A 32 1.18 -3.62 4.19
C VAL A 32 -0.33 -3.71 4.09
N ARG A 33 -1.02 -3.57 5.22
CA ARG A 33 -2.48 -3.49 5.29
C ARG A 33 -2.92 -2.04 5.17
N VAL A 34 -3.78 -1.75 4.21
CA VAL A 34 -4.36 -0.42 4.02
C VAL A 34 -5.83 -0.47 4.44
N THR A 35 -6.25 0.47 5.29
CA THR A 35 -7.65 0.61 5.71
C THR A 35 -8.13 2.02 5.44
N SER A 36 -9.33 2.19 4.89
CA SER A 36 -9.95 3.50 4.67
C SER A 36 -11.46 3.40 4.87
N ALA A 37 -12.08 4.51 5.26
CA ALA A 37 -13.54 4.63 5.33
C ALA A 37 -14.18 4.86 3.95
N SER A 38 -13.39 5.28 2.95
CA SER A 38 -13.87 5.53 1.59
C SER A 38 -13.32 4.49 0.61
N LYS A 39 -14.23 3.88 -0.16
CA LYS A 39 -13.88 2.98 -1.26
C LYS A 39 -13.09 3.70 -2.34
N ASP A 40 -13.42 4.95 -2.65
CA ASP A 40 -12.73 5.73 -3.69
C ASP A 40 -11.26 5.96 -3.30
N GLU A 41 -11.01 6.20 -2.01
CA GLU A 41 -9.64 6.33 -1.50
C GLU A 41 -8.87 5.02 -1.63
N LEU A 42 -9.50 3.88 -1.34
CA LEU A 42 -8.87 2.56 -1.53
C LEU A 42 -8.52 2.33 -3.01
N GLN A 43 -9.42 2.68 -3.93
CA GLN A 43 -9.15 2.59 -5.35
C GLN A 43 -7.99 3.50 -5.77
N LYS A 44 -7.95 4.75 -5.26
CA LYS A 44 -6.87 5.70 -5.53
C LYS A 44 -5.50 5.17 -5.07
N VAL A 45 -5.44 4.55 -3.89
CA VAL A 45 -4.21 3.92 -3.38
C VAL A 45 -3.76 2.78 -4.31
N ILE A 46 -4.68 1.93 -4.75
CA ILE A 46 -4.34 0.80 -5.64
C ILE A 46 -3.79 1.33 -6.98
N SER A 47 -4.42 2.35 -7.57
CA SER A 47 -3.93 2.96 -8.80
C SER A 47 -2.54 3.55 -8.61
N LEU A 48 -2.33 4.34 -7.55
CA LEU A 48 -1.03 4.93 -7.21
C LEU A 48 0.06 3.86 -7.12
N LEU A 49 -0.21 2.78 -6.38
CA LEU A 49 0.77 1.71 -6.17
C LEU A 49 1.00 0.84 -7.42
N ARG A 50 0.06 0.83 -8.37
CA ARG A 50 0.25 0.19 -9.68
C ARG A 50 1.02 1.05 -10.66
N GLU A 51 0.86 2.37 -10.59
CA GLU A 51 1.58 3.35 -11.41
C GLU A 51 3.00 3.59 -10.89
N SER A 52 3.24 3.36 -9.61
CA SER A 52 4.56 3.47 -9.01
C SER A 52 5.44 2.31 -9.45
N ASP A 53 6.60 2.63 -10.03
CA ASP A 53 7.63 1.66 -10.42
C ASP A 53 8.34 1.12 -9.16
N TYR A 54 7.70 0.15 -8.51
CA TYR A 54 8.36 -0.66 -7.50
C TYR A 54 9.09 -1.82 -8.18
N ASP A 55 10.35 -2.06 -7.82
CA ASP A 55 11.22 -3.13 -8.37
C ASP A 55 10.64 -4.55 -8.23
N THR A 56 9.59 -4.72 -7.44
CA THR A 56 8.92 -6.00 -7.22
C THR A 56 7.42 -5.87 -7.52
N PRO A 57 6.81 -6.84 -8.25
CA PRO A 57 5.38 -6.81 -8.50
C PRO A 57 4.58 -6.85 -7.19
N LEU A 58 3.84 -5.78 -6.92
CA LEU A 58 2.96 -5.69 -5.76
C LEU A 58 1.69 -6.52 -5.97
N GLN A 59 1.39 -7.39 -5.00
CA GLN A 59 0.13 -8.13 -4.97
C GLN A 59 -0.84 -7.48 -4.00
N PHE A 60 -1.99 -7.08 -4.52
CA PHE A 60 -3.09 -6.54 -3.72
C PHE A 60 -4.09 -7.65 -3.41
N VAL A 61 -3.99 -8.20 -2.20
CA VAL A 61 -4.82 -9.32 -1.73
C VAL A 61 -5.74 -8.89 -0.58
N ASN A 62 -6.86 -9.61 -0.39
CA ASN A 62 -7.85 -9.37 0.69
C ASN A 62 -8.51 -7.98 0.69
N TYR A 63 -9.31 -7.68 -0.35
CA TYR A 63 -10.24 -6.56 -0.32
C TYR A 63 -11.37 -6.86 0.67
N ARG A 64 -11.49 -6.05 1.74
CA ARG A 64 -12.56 -6.12 2.74
C ARG A 64 -13.06 -4.72 3.05
#